data_AF-A0A257A509-F1
#
_entry.id   AF-A0A257A509-F1
#
_cell.length_a   1.000
_cell.length_b   1.000
_cell.length_c   1.000
_cell.angle_alpha   90.00
_cell.angle_beta   90.00
_cell.angle_gamma   90.00
#
_symmetry.space_group_name_H-M   'P 1'
#
loop_
_entity.id
_entity.type
_entity.pdbx_description
1 polymer ?
#
loop_
_entity_poly.entity_id
_entity_poly.type
_entity_poly.pdbx_seq_one_letter_code
_entity_poly.pdbx_strand_id
1 'polypeptide(L)'
;MKRIGVFVCHCGVNIASTVDVEKVAKEMEKYPGVVYADHYEYMCSDPGQNLIKEKIKEKRLDAVVVAACSPSMHEETFRNVCKEHFNQYQCEIANIREQCSWTVLDKKEGTEKAIKIVESMVEKIKENEDFEPIEVPLEKKCLVIGGGIAGIQAALDVADAGYKVILVEKEPSIGGRMAQLSETFPTLDCSQCILTPKMVAVSRHPNVELLTYSEVKEIEGYVGNFHVKILKKPRYVDEEKCNLCGECEKECPV
;
A
#
# COMPACT_ATOMS: atom_id res chain seq x y z
N MET A 1 5.32 28.80 20.07
CA MET A 1 4.43 28.85 18.90
C MET A 1 5.22 28.31 17.71
N LYS A 2 4.70 27.29 17.02
CA LYS A 2 5.42 26.60 15.94
C LYS A 2 5.67 27.53 14.76
N ARG A 3 6.83 27.36 14.12
CA ARG A 3 7.19 28.07 12.88
C ARG A 3 6.80 27.21 11.68
N ILE A 4 5.64 27.50 11.09
CA ILE A 4 5.04 26.64 10.06
C ILE A 4 5.46 27.11 8.66
N GLY A 5 5.89 26.17 7.82
CA GLY A 5 6.08 26.40 6.37
C GLY A 5 4.93 25.78 5.58
N VAL A 6 4.35 26.53 4.65
CA VAL A 6 3.29 26.06 3.75
C VAL A 6 3.81 25.97 2.32
N PHE A 7 3.66 24.81 1.67
CA PHE A 7 4.12 24.60 0.30
C PHE A 7 2.97 24.16 -0.59
N VAL A 8 2.63 24.96 -1.60
CA VAL A 8 1.49 24.73 -2.49
C VAL A 8 1.95 24.12 -3.80
N CYS A 9 1.46 22.93 -4.13
CA CYS A 9 1.81 22.21 -5.34
C CYS A 9 0.90 22.60 -6.51
N HIS A 10 1.47 22.76 -7.70
CA HIS A 10 0.69 22.94 -8.94
C HIS A 10 0.22 21.60 -9.52
N CYS A 11 1.02 20.54 -9.30
CA CYS A 11 0.85 19.22 -9.88
C CYS A 11 0.74 19.30 -11.41
N GLY A 12 1.61 20.10 -12.03
CA GLY A 12 1.47 20.56 -13.40
C GLY A 12 0.19 21.38 -13.54
N VAL A 13 -0.76 20.88 -14.33
CA VAL A 13 -2.08 21.51 -14.50
C VAL A 13 -3.16 20.92 -13.59
N ASN A 14 -2.88 19.83 -12.86
CA ASN A 14 -3.92 19.12 -12.12
C ASN A 14 -4.52 19.94 -10.97
N ILE A 15 -3.72 20.80 -10.34
CA ILE A 15 -4.18 21.74 -9.31
C ILE A 15 -4.28 23.15 -9.93
N ALA A 16 -3.22 23.60 -10.61
CA ALA A 16 -3.13 24.99 -11.09
C ALA A 16 -4.19 25.41 -12.13
N SER A 17 -4.84 24.45 -12.82
CA SER A 17 -5.91 24.76 -13.79
C SER A 17 -7.18 25.28 -13.11
N THR A 18 -7.53 24.74 -11.93
CA THR A 18 -8.77 25.05 -11.20
C THR A 18 -8.54 25.68 -9.83
N VAL A 19 -7.28 25.83 -9.40
CA VAL A 19 -6.89 26.54 -8.16
C VAL A 19 -5.82 27.57 -8.50
N ASP A 20 -6.00 28.80 -8.05
CA ASP A 20 -4.97 29.84 -8.09
C ASP A 20 -3.98 29.63 -6.93
N VAL A 21 -3.00 28.76 -7.20
CA VAL A 21 -1.96 28.35 -6.26
C VAL A 21 -1.09 29.50 -5.75
N GLU A 22 -0.87 30.54 -6.57
CA GLU A 22 -0.13 31.73 -6.13
C GLU A 22 -0.93 32.50 -5.09
N LYS A 23 -2.25 32.65 -5.32
CA LYS A 23 -3.14 33.28 -4.35
C LYS A 23 -3.21 32.48 -3.06
N VAL A 24 -3.29 31.14 -3.13
CA VAL A 24 -3.26 30.29 -1.92
C VAL A 24 -1.97 30.54 -1.12
N ALA A 25 -0.80 30.53 -1.77
CA ALA A 25 0.48 30.79 -1.08
C ALA A 25 0.52 32.19 -0.43
N LYS A 26 0.11 33.25 -1.16
CA LYS A 26 0.10 34.63 -0.65
C LYS A 26 -0.85 34.84 0.54
N GLU A 27 -1.98 34.15 0.57
CA GLU A 27 -2.90 34.21 1.70
C GLU A 27 -2.33 33.45 2.90
N MET A 28 -1.67 32.32 2.67
CA MET A 28 -1.02 31.54 3.74
C MET A 28 0.17 32.26 4.35
N GLU A 29 0.91 33.07 3.60
CA GLU A 29 2.01 33.90 4.13
C GLU A 29 1.55 34.88 5.22
N LYS A 30 0.29 35.34 5.15
CA LYS A 30 -0.31 36.26 6.13
C LYS A 30 -0.96 35.52 7.30
N TYR A 31 -1.10 34.20 7.23
CA TYR A 31 -1.88 33.43 8.18
C TYR A 31 -1.12 33.23 9.50
N PRO A 32 -1.74 33.45 10.68
CA PRO A 32 -1.04 33.38 11.96
C PRO A 32 -0.31 32.06 12.18
N GLY A 33 0.99 32.11 12.48
CA GLY A 33 1.85 30.94 12.72
C GLY A 33 2.59 30.43 11.48
N VAL A 34 2.18 30.84 10.28
CA VAL A 34 2.94 30.60 9.06
C VAL A 34 4.09 31.61 8.98
N VAL A 35 5.31 31.11 8.84
CA VAL A 35 6.52 31.96 8.71
C VAL A 35 7.07 31.97 7.29
N TYR A 36 6.60 31.06 6.45
CA TYR A 36 6.96 30.96 5.04
C TYR A 36 5.84 30.25 4.28
N ALA A 37 5.45 30.79 3.14
CA ALA A 37 4.55 30.12 2.21
C ALA A 37 5.06 30.32 0.78
N ASP A 38 5.08 29.25 -0.01
CA ASP A 38 5.51 29.32 -1.40
C ASP A 38 4.81 28.24 -2.24
N HIS A 39 4.97 28.30 -3.55
CA HIS A 39 4.40 27.34 -4.48
C HIS A 39 5.42 26.80 -5.48
N TYR A 40 5.28 25.54 -5.85
CA TYR A 40 6.17 24.90 -6.83
C TYR A 40 5.42 23.90 -7.71
N GLU A 41 5.98 23.63 -8.88
CA GLU A 41 5.29 22.86 -9.93
C GLU A 41 4.99 21.42 -9.47
N TYR A 42 5.98 20.75 -8.88
CA TYR A 42 5.88 19.37 -8.40
C TYR A 42 6.56 19.22 -7.04
N MET A 43 5.81 19.42 -5.95
CA MET A 43 6.37 19.32 -4.59
C MET A 43 6.98 17.95 -4.26
N CYS A 44 6.44 16.86 -4.84
CA CYS A 44 6.96 15.50 -4.60
C CYS A 44 8.22 15.16 -5.42
N SER A 45 8.60 15.97 -6.41
CA SER A 45 9.83 15.77 -7.18
C SER A 45 11.08 16.09 -6.34
N ASP A 46 12.25 15.58 -6.74
CA ASP A 46 13.51 15.86 -6.01
C ASP A 46 13.76 17.38 -5.82
N PRO A 47 13.56 18.26 -6.83
CA PRO A 47 13.64 19.70 -6.61
C PRO A 47 12.65 20.23 -5.57
N GLY A 48 11.40 19.74 -5.59
CA GLY A 48 10.37 20.15 -4.63
C GLY A 48 10.68 19.71 -3.20
N GLN A 49 11.19 18.49 -3.03
CA GLN A 49 11.64 17.98 -1.73
C GLN A 49 12.86 18.75 -1.22
N ASN A 50 13.83 19.05 -2.09
CA ASN A 50 15.00 19.85 -1.73
C ASN A 50 14.61 21.28 -1.33
N LEU A 51 13.64 21.90 -2.02
CA LEU A 51 13.09 23.19 -1.62
C LEU A 51 12.54 23.16 -0.19
N ILE A 52 11.79 22.12 0.19
CA ILE A 52 11.31 21.95 1.57
C ILE A 52 12.50 21.88 2.54
N LYS A 53 13.49 21.02 2.27
CA LYS A 53 14.67 20.84 3.14
C LYS A 53 15.46 22.14 3.33
N GLU A 54 15.69 22.87 2.25
CA GLU A 54 16.39 24.17 2.28
C GLU A 54 15.63 25.19 3.13
N LYS A 55 14.31 25.31 2.92
CA LYS A 55 13.49 26.29 3.63
C LYS A 55 13.26 25.93 5.09
N ILE A 56 13.22 24.64 5.45
CA ILE A 56 13.23 24.20 6.85
C ILE A 56 14.46 24.78 7.57
N LYS A 57 15.64 24.68 6.98
CA LYS A 57 16.89 25.19 7.57
C LYS A 57 16.95 26.72 7.55
N GLU A 58 16.67 27.33 6.40
CA GLU A 58 16.77 28.79 6.21
C GLU A 58 15.81 29.55 7.12
N LYS A 59 14.56 29.10 7.20
CA LYS A 59 13.50 29.76 7.96
C LYS A 59 13.33 29.20 9.37
N ARG A 60 14.11 28.18 9.75
CA ARG A 60 14.01 27.47 11.04
C ARG A 60 12.57 27.02 11.28
N LEU A 61 12.05 26.20 10.36
CA LEU A 61 10.69 25.67 10.46
C LEU A 61 10.64 24.54 11.48
N ASP A 62 9.58 24.51 12.28
CA ASP A 62 9.30 23.43 13.23
C ASP A 62 8.22 22.47 12.72
N ALA A 63 7.49 22.88 11.67
CA ALA A 63 6.38 22.14 11.10
C ALA A 63 6.15 22.52 9.63
N VAL A 64 5.62 21.59 8.84
CA VAL A 64 5.37 21.78 7.41
C VAL A 64 3.96 21.34 7.03
N VAL A 65 3.28 22.16 6.23
CA VAL A 65 2.02 21.79 5.55
C VAL A 65 2.27 21.79 4.05
N VAL A 66 2.03 20.65 3.39
CA VAL A 66 2.10 20.55 1.92
C VAL A 66 0.70 20.51 1.34
N ALA A 67 0.30 21.57 0.63
CA ALA A 67 -0.98 21.65 -0.05
C ALA A 67 -0.87 21.03 -1.44
N ALA A 68 -1.29 19.77 -1.58
CA ALA A 68 -1.07 18.97 -2.77
C ALA A 68 -2.16 17.89 -2.96
N CYS A 69 -1.73 16.64 -3.18
CA CYS A 69 -2.58 15.48 -3.37
C CYS A 69 -2.96 14.79 -2.05
N SER A 70 -3.65 13.66 -2.13
CA SER A 70 -4.06 12.89 -0.96
C SER A 70 -2.90 12.45 -0.06
N PRO A 71 -3.06 12.51 1.28
CA PRO A 71 -2.10 11.91 2.21
C PRO A 71 -1.92 10.41 1.97
N SER A 72 -2.94 9.71 1.48
CA SER A 72 -2.83 8.29 1.11
C SER A 72 -1.82 8.00 -0.01
N MET A 73 -1.28 9.03 -0.68
CA MET A 73 -0.32 8.89 -1.77
C MET A 73 1.09 9.34 -1.40
N HIS A 74 1.25 10.51 -0.74
CA HIS A 74 2.57 11.11 -0.51
C HIS A 74 2.83 11.53 0.96
N GLU A 75 2.00 11.10 1.92
CA GLU A 75 2.27 11.36 3.35
C GLU A 75 3.65 10.84 3.75
N GLU A 76 3.95 9.58 3.46
CA GLU A 76 5.24 8.99 3.78
C GLU A 76 6.39 9.70 3.07
N THR A 77 6.21 10.12 1.82
CA THR A 77 7.20 10.90 1.06
C THR A 77 7.59 12.19 1.80
N PHE A 78 6.61 13.03 2.17
CA PHE A 78 6.90 14.30 2.81
C PHE A 78 7.31 14.15 4.28
N ARG A 79 6.79 13.13 4.98
CA ARG A 79 7.26 12.78 6.32
C ARG A 79 8.73 12.37 6.32
N ASN A 80 9.17 11.57 5.35
CA ASN A 80 10.58 11.19 5.21
C ASN A 80 11.48 12.40 4.93
N VAL A 81 11.01 13.38 4.16
CA VAL A 81 11.72 14.65 3.94
C VAL A 81 11.90 15.43 5.26
N CYS A 82 10.86 15.48 6.09
CA CYS A 82 10.85 16.26 7.32
C CYS A 82 11.56 15.55 8.50
N LYS A 83 11.54 14.21 8.52
CA LYS A 83 12.10 13.37 9.61
C LYS A 83 13.58 13.61 9.87
N GLU A 84 14.33 14.10 8.88
CA GLU A 84 15.74 14.48 9.01
C GLU A 84 15.95 15.78 9.81
N HIS A 85 14.88 16.53 10.11
CA HIS A 85 14.97 17.88 10.67
C HIS A 85 14.14 18.06 11.95
N PHE A 86 12.95 17.47 12.02
CA PHE A 86 12.08 17.47 13.20
C PHE A 86 11.15 16.25 13.17
N ASN A 87 10.34 16.07 14.21
CA ASN A 87 9.45 14.93 14.32
C ASN A 87 8.50 14.82 13.10
N GLN A 88 8.45 13.65 12.46
CA GLN A 88 7.69 13.45 11.21
C GLN A 88 6.19 13.73 11.33
N TYR A 89 5.63 13.69 12.54
CA TYR A 89 4.22 14.03 12.82
C TYR A 89 3.96 15.54 12.86
N GLN A 90 5.00 16.36 12.69
CA GLN A 90 4.93 17.80 12.39
C GLN A 90 4.93 18.07 10.88
N CYS A 91 4.49 17.11 10.07
CA CYS A 91 4.28 17.26 8.63
C CYS A 91 2.85 16.83 8.27
N GLU A 92 2.07 17.76 7.74
CA GLU A 92 0.67 17.54 7.34
C GLU A 92 0.48 17.80 5.85
N ILE A 93 -0.54 17.17 5.26
CA ILE A 93 -0.92 17.37 3.87
C ILE A 93 -2.32 17.97 3.80
N ALA A 94 -2.43 19.11 3.13
CA ALA A 94 -3.70 19.68 2.72
C ALA A 94 -4.07 19.13 1.33
N ASN A 95 -5.06 18.24 1.27
CA ASN A 95 -5.51 17.66 0.01
C ASN A 95 -6.33 18.68 -0.79
N ILE A 96 -5.68 19.37 -1.73
CA ILE A 96 -6.31 20.34 -2.63
C ILE A 96 -6.41 19.83 -4.08
N ARG A 97 -6.07 18.55 -4.33
CA ARG A 97 -6.24 17.90 -5.64
C ARG A 97 -7.52 17.07 -5.70
N GLU A 98 -7.52 15.89 -5.10
CA GLU A 98 -8.66 14.96 -5.11
C GLU A 98 -9.89 15.56 -4.41
N GLN A 99 -9.68 16.36 -3.36
CA GLN A 99 -10.77 16.97 -2.59
C GLN A 99 -11.09 18.42 -3.02
N CYS A 100 -10.40 18.97 -4.01
CA CYS A 100 -10.65 20.32 -4.49
C CYS A 100 -10.52 20.42 -6.01
N SER A 101 -9.31 20.54 -6.55
CA SER A 101 -9.09 20.88 -7.97
C SER A 101 -9.77 19.93 -8.97
N TRP A 102 -9.86 18.63 -8.67
CA TRP A 102 -10.53 17.64 -9.53
C TRP A 102 -12.05 17.61 -9.39
N THR A 103 -12.59 18.24 -8.36
CA THR A 103 -14.03 18.20 -8.04
C THR A 103 -14.73 19.56 -8.19
N VAL A 104 -13.97 20.65 -8.17
CA VAL A 104 -14.47 22.02 -8.29
C VAL A 104 -13.87 22.63 -9.55
N LEU A 105 -14.71 22.83 -10.56
CA LEU A 105 -14.29 23.34 -11.87
C LEU A 105 -14.18 24.86 -11.90
N ASP A 106 -14.99 25.57 -11.12
CA ASP A 106 -14.88 27.02 -11.01
C ASP A 106 -13.61 27.40 -10.26
N LYS A 107 -12.75 28.18 -10.92
CA LYS A 107 -11.43 28.50 -10.37
C LYS A 107 -11.49 29.35 -9.10
N LYS A 108 -12.48 30.25 -8.99
CA LYS A 108 -12.62 31.11 -7.82
C LYS A 108 -13.08 30.28 -6.62
N GLU A 109 -14.11 29.47 -6.80
CA GLU A 109 -14.61 28.55 -5.77
C GLU A 109 -13.54 27.54 -5.36
N GLY A 110 -12.83 26.93 -6.32
CA GLY A 110 -11.73 26.00 -6.05
C GLY A 110 -10.61 26.65 -5.23
N THR A 111 -10.27 27.90 -5.54
CA THR A 111 -9.26 28.66 -4.78
C THR A 111 -9.72 28.97 -3.36
N GLU A 112 -10.96 29.44 -3.17
CA GLU A 112 -11.51 29.73 -1.85
C GLU A 112 -11.62 28.46 -0.99
N LYS A 113 -11.99 27.33 -1.60
CA LYS A 113 -12.01 26.02 -0.93
C LYS A 113 -10.61 25.57 -0.55
N ALA A 114 -9.64 25.68 -1.46
CA ALA A 114 -8.25 25.29 -1.19
C ALA A 114 -7.66 26.07 -0.01
N ILE A 115 -7.88 27.40 0.05
CA ILE A 115 -7.45 28.24 1.18
C ILE A 115 -7.99 27.68 2.50
N LYS A 116 -9.30 27.43 2.60
CA LYS A 116 -9.93 26.89 3.83
C LYS A 116 -9.37 25.53 4.24
N ILE A 117 -9.07 24.65 3.27
CA ILE A 117 -8.45 23.35 3.54
C ILE A 117 -7.05 23.54 4.14
N VAL A 118 -6.24 24.43 3.56
CA VAL A 118 -4.88 24.70 4.06
C VAL A 118 -4.92 25.37 5.43
N GLU A 119 -5.81 26.35 5.66
CA GLU A 119 -6.05 26.97 6.98
C GLU A 119 -6.36 25.91 8.03
N SER A 120 -7.26 24.98 7.72
CA SER A 120 -7.65 23.90 8.63
C SER A 120 -6.45 23.01 9.01
N MET A 121 -5.55 22.73 8.06
CA MET A 121 -4.34 21.95 8.32
C MET A 121 -3.29 22.75 9.10
N VAL A 122 -3.20 24.05 8.86
CA VAL A 122 -2.34 24.95 9.65
C VAL A 122 -2.83 25.05 11.09
N GLU A 123 -4.14 25.10 11.34
CA GLU A 123 -4.67 25.05 12.71
C GLU A 123 -4.43 23.68 13.37
N LYS A 124 -4.66 22.59 12.64
CA LYS A 124 -4.35 21.23 13.13
C LYS A 124 -2.88 21.10 13.56
N ILE A 125 -1.95 21.49 12.68
CA ILE A 125 -0.52 21.29 12.92
C ILE A 125 0.01 22.13 14.07
N LYS A 126 -0.64 23.25 14.44
CA LYS A 126 -0.27 24.02 15.65
C LYS A 126 -0.38 23.16 16.90
N GLU A 127 -1.41 22.31 16.96
CA GLU A 127 -1.74 21.46 18.09
C GLU A 127 -1.16 20.03 17.99
N ASN A 128 -0.52 19.66 16.87
CA ASN A 128 0.10 18.34 16.74
C ASN A 128 1.15 18.09 17.83
N GLU A 129 1.20 16.88 18.37
CA GLU A 129 2.24 16.46 19.30
C GLU A 129 3.30 15.61 18.58
N ASP A 130 4.47 15.52 19.20
CA ASP A 130 5.52 14.63 18.74
C ASP A 130 5.16 13.20 19.14
N PHE A 131 5.21 12.29 18.17
CA PHE A 131 5.03 10.85 18.41
C PHE A 131 6.26 10.06 17.98
N GLU A 132 6.42 8.88 18.57
CA GLU A 132 7.41 7.89 18.16
C GLU A 132 6.70 6.70 17.49
N PRO A 133 7.21 6.18 16.37
CA PRO A 133 6.67 4.97 15.76
C PRO A 133 6.73 3.80 16.74
N ILE A 134 5.64 3.04 16.79
CA ILE A 134 5.61 1.81 17.60
C ILE A 134 6.41 0.74 16.87
N GLU A 135 7.47 0.24 17.52
CA GLU A 135 8.20 -0.93 17.05
C GLU A 135 7.48 -2.20 17.51
N VAL A 136 7.19 -3.09 16.56
CA VAL A 136 6.52 -4.37 16.81
C VAL A 136 7.37 -5.52 16.28
N PRO A 137 7.39 -6.68 16.95
CA PRO A 137 8.10 -7.84 16.44
C PRO A 137 7.49 -8.29 15.11
N LEU A 138 8.31 -8.86 14.23
CA LEU A 138 7.86 -9.40 12.93
C LEU A 138 7.99 -10.92 12.95
N GLU A 139 6.85 -11.62 12.84
CA GLU A 139 6.85 -13.05 12.59
C GLU A 139 7.34 -13.31 11.16
N LYS A 140 8.46 -14.04 11.03
CA LYS A 140 9.10 -14.34 9.73
C LYS A 140 8.42 -15.51 9.00
N LYS A 141 7.10 -15.41 8.85
CA LYS A 141 6.23 -16.40 8.22
C LYS A 141 5.24 -15.71 7.28
N CYS A 142 5.05 -16.29 6.10
CA CYS A 142 4.13 -15.77 5.10
C CYS A 142 2.91 -16.70 4.96
N LEU A 143 1.73 -16.12 4.78
CA LEU A 143 0.52 -16.83 4.39
C LEU A 143 0.15 -16.43 2.97
N VAL A 144 -0.01 -17.41 2.09
CA VAL A 144 -0.50 -17.25 0.73
C VAL A 144 -1.89 -17.87 0.63
N ILE A 145 -2.87 -17.10 0.16
CA ILE A 145 -4.27 -17.55 0.02
C ILE A 145 -4.56 -17.70 -1.48
N GLY A 146 -4.76 -18.95 -1.90
CA GLY A 146 -5.01 -19.35 -3.29
C GLY A 146 -3.79 -19.99 -3.94
N GLY A 147 -3.90 -21.27 -4.29
CA GLY A 147 -2.90 -22.09 -4.98
C GLY A 147 -3.02 -22.04 -6.51
N GLY A 148 -3.42 -20.91 -7.09
CA GLY A 148 -3.25 -20.68 -8.53
C GLY A 148 -1.80 -20.37 -8.91
N ILE A 149 -1.49 -20.16 -10.19
CA ILE A 149 -0.12 -19.85 -10.65
C ILE A 149 0.52 -18.68 -9.89
N ALA A 150 -0.25 -17.62 -9.59
CA ALA A 150 0.22 -16.47 -8.84
C ALA A 150 0.63 -16.83 -7.40
N GLY A 151 -0.22 -17.57 -6.67
CA GLY A 151 0.09 -17.96 -5.30
C GLY A 151 1.16 -19.04 -5.20
N ILE A 152 1.20 -19.98 -6.15
CA ILE A 152 2.30 -20.96 -6.27
C ILE A 152 3.63 -20.23 -6.43
N GLN A 153 3.70 -19.25 -7.34
CA GLN A 153 4.93 -18.48 -7.57
C GLN A 153 5.32 -17.66 -6.34
N ALA A 154 4.38 -16.93 -5.75
CA ALA A 154 4.63 -16.15 -4.54
C ALA A 154 5.13 -17.03 -3.37
N ALA A 155 4.55 -18.22 -3.20
CA ALA A 155 4.97 -19.16 -2.18
C ALA A 155 6.39 -19.68 -2.42
N LEU A 156 6.73 -20.04 -3.66
CA LEU A 156 8.07 -20.49 -4.02
C LEU A 156 9.11 -19.39 -3.79
N ASP A 157 8.88 -18.17 -4.29
CA ASP A 157 9.87 -17.08 -4.18
C ASP A 157 10.17 -16.72 -2.72
N VAL A 158 9.14 -16.66 -1.87
CA VAL A 158 9.30 -16.38 -0.44
C VAL A 158 10.00 -17.56 0.27
N ALA A 159 9.68 -18.79 -0.13
CA ALA A 159 10.25 -19.98 0.48
C ALA A 159 11.73 -20.21 0.09
N ASP A 160 12.09 -19.91 -1.15
CA ASP A 160 13.46 -19.93 -1.70
C ASP A 160 14.33 -18.83 -1.07
N ALA A 161 13.73 -17.69 -0.70
CA ALA A 161 14.38 -16.66 0.12
C ALA A 161 14.61 -17.07 1.58
N GLY A 162 14.18 -18.29 1.97
CA GLY A 162 14.46 -18.89 3.28
C GLY A 162 13.37 -18.69 4.33
N TYR A 163 12.21 -18.14 3.96
CA TYR A 163 11.10 -17.90 4.89
C TYR A 163 10.10 -19.05 4.90
N LYS A 164 9.42 -19.27 6.04
CA LYS A 164 8.33 -20.25 6.13
C LYS A 164 7.08 -19.70 5.46
N VAL A 165 6.41 -20.54 4.67
CA VAL A 165 5.18 -20.18 3.94
C VAL A 165 4.08 -21.18 4.28
N ILE A 166 2.87 -20.69 4.52
CA ILE A 166 1.65 -21.50 4.53
C ILE A 166 0.90 -21.16 3.25
N LEU A 167 0.65 -22.14 2.39
CA LEU A 167 -0.14 -21.95 1.17
C LEU A 167 -1.49 -22.63 1.33
N VAL A 168 -2.56 -21.83 1.40
CA VAL A 168 -3.93 -22.32 1.59
C VAL A 168 -4.66 -22.33 0.25
N GLU A 169 -5.18 -23.48 -0.17
CA GLU A 169 -6.00 -23.64 -1.38
C GLU A 169 -7.38 -24.19 -1.02
N LYS A 170 -8.42 -23.53 -1.52
CA LYS A 170 -9.82 -23.85 -1.28
C LYS A 170 -10.21 -25.20 -1.88
N GLU A 171 -9.76 -25.48 -3.08
CA GLU A 171 -10.10 -26.70 -3.82
C GLU A 171 -9.21 -27.88 -3.41
N PRO A 172 -9.60 -29.12 -3.75
CA PRO A 172 -8.80 -30.31 -3.44
C PRO A 172 -7.38 -30.31 -4.04
N SER A 173 -7.15 -29.52 -5.10
CA SER A 173 -5.89 -29.39 -5.82
C SER A 173 -5.52 -27.93 -6.06
N ILE A 174 -4.21 -27.67 -6.09
CA ILE A 174 -3.63 -26.42 -6.60
C ILE A 174 -3.63 -26.41 -8.14
N GLY A 175 -3.30 -25.27 -8.74
CA GLY A 175 -3.20 -25.03 -10.18
C GLY A 175 -4.16 -23.93 -10.67
N GLY A 176 -5.28 -23.74 -9.97
CA GLY A 176 -6.27 -22.71 -10.28
C GLY A 176 -6.82 -22.81 -11.71
N ARG A 177 -7.18 -21.66 -12.29
CA ARG A 177 -7.73 -21.60 -13.66
C ARG A 177 -6.73 -22.03 -14.73
N MET A 178 -5.44 -21.80 -14.51
CA MET A 178 -4.41 -22.17 -15.50
C MET A 178 -4.39 -23.67 -15.77
N ALA A 179 -4.67 -24.50 -14.76
CA ALA A 179 -4.76 -25.96 -14.93
C ALA A 179 -5.92 -26.41 -15.85
N GLN A 180 -6.89 -25.53 -16.11
CA GLN A 180 -8.04 -25.81 -16.98
C GLN A 180 -7.79 -25.39 -18.43
N LEU A 181 -6.71 -24.65 -18.70
CA LEU A 181 -6.39 -24.17 -20.04
C LEU A 181 -5.70 -25.27 -20.85
N SER A 182 -5.99 -25.35 -22.15
CA SER A 182 -5.22 -26.18 -23.07
C SER A 182 -3.85 -25.57 -23.33
N GLU A 183 -3.85 -24.29 -23.72
CA GLU A 183 -2.66 -23.55 -24.16
C GLU A 183 -2.61 -22.16 -23.53
N THR A 184 -1.43 -21.54 -23.57
CA THR A 184 -1.19 -20.19 -23.04
C THR A 184 -0.62 -19.27 -24.10
N PHE A 185 -1.29 -18.17 -24.38
CA PHE A 185 -0.77 -17.16 -25.29
C PHE A 185 0.36 -16.35 -24.60
N PRO A 186 1.31 -15.79 -25.37
CA PRO A 186 1.41 -15.79 -26.83
C PRO A 186 2.14 -16.99 -27.42
N THR A 187 2.81 -17.82 -26.62
CA THR A 187 3.64 -18.93 -27.10
C THR A 187 2.85 -20.14 -27.57
N LEU A 188 1.58 -20.23 -27.18
CA LEU A 188 0.69 -21.38 -27.38
C LEU A 188 1.25 -22.66 -26.74
N ASP A 189 2.07 -22.51 -25.70
CA ASP A 189 2.57 -23.64 -24.92
C ASP A 189 1.41 -24.29 -24.16
N CYS A 190 1.48 -25.61 -24.00
CA CYS A 190 0.59 -26.35 -23.11
C CYS A 190 0.69 -25.81 -21.68
N SER A 191 -0.44 -25.47 -21.07
CA SER A 191 -0.49 -24.87 -19.72
C SER A 191 0.19 -25.76 -18.66
N GLN A 192 0.01 -27.07 -18.78
CA GLN A 192 0.57 -28.07 -17.85
C GLN A 192 2.09 -28.12 -17.92
N CYS A 193 2.69 -27.91 -19.11
CA CYS A 193 4.15 -27.88 -19.26
C CYS A 193 4.81 -26.81 -18.40
N ILE A 194 4.11 -25.70 -18.13
CA ILE A 194 4.62 -24.60 -17.29
C ILE A 194 4.15 -24.76 -15.84
N LEU A 195 2.89 -25.15 -15.64
CA LEU A 195 2.25 -25.15 -14.33
C LEU A 195 2.62 -26.38 -13.49
N THR A 196 2.59 -27.59 -14.07
CA THR A 196 2.79 -28.83 -13.32
C THR A 196 4.16 -28.89 -12.63
N PRO A 197 5.29 -28.48 -13.26
CA PRO A 197 6.57 -28.43 -12.55
C PRO A 197 6.54 -27.53 -11.31
N LYS A 198 5.82 -26.40 -11.36
CA LYS A 198 5.67 -25.48 -10.23
C LYS A 198 4.76 -26.06 -9.14
N MET A 199 3.68 -26.76 -9.51
CA MET A 199 2.82 -27.50 -8.57
C MET A 199 3.62 -28.57 -7.81
N VAL A 200 4.50 -29.30 -8.50
CA VAL A 200 5.38 -30.28 -7.87
C VAL A 200 6.43 -29.61 -6.99
N ALA A 201 7.04 -28.51 -7.46
CA ALA A 201 8.03 -27.78 -6.68
C ALA A 201 7.45 -27.27 -5.36
N VAL A 202 6.29 -26.61 -5.40
CA VAL A 202 5.69 -26.03 -4.18
C VAL A 202 5.20 -27.09 -3.20
N SER A 203 4.66 -28.21 -3.69
CA SER A 203 4.18 -29.30 -2.83
C SER A 203 5.31 -30.07 -2.13
N ARG A 204 6.54 -30.01 -2.65
CA ARG A 204 7.72 -30.68 -2.08
C ARG A 204 8.69 -29.72 -1.39
N HIS A 205 8.39 -28.43 -1.37
CA HIS A 205 9.32 -27.43 -0.86
C HIS A 205 9.41 -27.50 0.68
N PRO A 206 10.61 -27.63 1.29
CA PRO A 206 10.77 -27.84 2.74
C PRO A 206 10.31 -26.65 3.62
N ASN A 207 10.16 -25.48 3.02
CA ASN A 207 9.66 -24.28 3.69
C ASN A 207 8.19 -23.96 3.41
N VAL A 208 7.49 -24.76 2.59
CA VAL A 208 6.07 -24.54 2.29
C VAL A 208 5.21 -25.59 2.98
N GLU A 209 4.27 -25.13 3.81
CA GLU A 209 3.17 -25.92 4.34
C GLU A 209 1.96 -25.75 3.41
N LEU A 210 1.69 -26.77 2.59
CA LEU A 210 0.58 -26.75 1.64
C LEU A 210 -0.70 -27.32 2.28
N LEU A 211 -1.72 -26.47 2.39
CA LEU A 211 -3.05 -26.82 2.91
C LEU A 211 -4.07 -26.73 1.77
N THR A 212 -4.22 -27.83 1.04
CA THR A 212 -5.30 -27.99 0.05
C THR A 212 -6.62 -28.33 0.74
N TYR A 213 -7.73 -28.13 0.02
CA TYR A 213 -9.08 -28.28 0.54
C TYR A 213 -9.30 -27.52 1.87
N SER A 214 -8.69 -26.35 1.99
CA SER A 214 -8.64 -25.56 3.22
C SER A 214 -9.02 -24.10 2.94
N GLU A 215 -9.64 -23.45 3.91
CA GLU A 215 -10.13 -22.08 3.75
C GLU A 215 -9.76 -21.23 4.97
N VAL A 216 -9.24 -20.03 4.71
CA VAL A 216 -9.08 -19.02 5.76
C VAL A 216 -10.48 -18.54 6.18
N LYS A 217 -10.76 -18.60 7.48
CA LYS A 217 -12.04 -18.18 8.06
C LYS A 217 -11.97 -16.83 8.76
N GLU A 218 -10.82 -16.51 9.33
CA GLU A 218 -10.63 -15.30 10.12
C GLU A 218 -9.17 -14.86 10.08
N ILE A 219 -8.96 -13.55 9.99
CA ILE A 219 -7.66 -12.90 10.06
C ILE A 219 -7.79 -11.74 11.05
N GLU A 220 -7.01 -11.79 12.12
CA GLU A 220 -6.91 -10.74 13.13
C GLU A 220 -5.46 -10.24 13.24
N GLY A 221 -5.27 -9.08 13.86
CA GLY A 221 -3.94 -8.50 14.10
C GLY A 221 -3.58 -7.41 13.09
N TYR A 222 -2.28 -7.18 12.92
CA TYR A 222 -1.71 -6.12 12.09
C TYR A 222 -0.41 -6.59 11.45
N VAL A 223 0.19 -5.75 10.60
CA VAL A 223 1.40 -6.07 9.84
C VAL A 223 2.47 -6.68 10.75
N GLY A 224 2.86 -7.91 10.41
CA GLY A 224 3.87 -8.70 11.12
C GLY A 224 3.38 -9.54 12.29
N ASN A 225 2.13 -9.36 12.76
CA ASN A 225 1.56 -10.05 13.93
C ASN A 225 0.12 -10.52 13.63
N PHE A 226 -0.06 -11.30 12.57
CA PHE A 226 -1.37 -11.82 12.19
C PHE A 226 -1.70 -13.13 12.91
N HIS A 227 -2.94 -13.25 13.38
CA HIS A 227 -3.52 -14.50 13.86
C HIS A 227 -4.57 -14.96 12.87
N VAL A 228 -4.38 -16.15 12.30
CA VAL A 228 -5.23 -16.65 11.20
C VAL A 228 -5.83 -18.00 11.56
N LYS A 229 -7.14 -18.13 11.42
CA LYS A 229 -7.85 -19.42 11.57
C LYS A 229 -8.09 -20.03 10.20
N ILE A 230 -7.57 -21.24 10.01
CA ILE A 230 -7.70 -22.01 8.76
C ILE A 230 -8.56 -23.24 9.04
N LEU A 231 -9.67 -23.37 8.30
CA LEU A 231 -10.49 -24.58 8.31
C LEU A 231 -9.94 -25.56 7.27
N LYS A 232 -9.35 -26.67 7.73
CA LYS A 232 -9.09 -27.83 6.88
C LYS A 232 -10.37 -28.64 6.71
N LYS A 233 -10.94 -28.68 5.51
CA LYS A 233 -12.21 -29.37 5.26
C LYS A 233 -12.00 -30.89 5.29
N PRO A 234 -12.96 -31.67 5.79
CA PRO A 234 -12.84 -33.13 5.81
C PRO A 234 -12.90 -33.68 4.39
N ARG A 235 -11.84 -34.35 3.95
CA ARG A 235 -11.83 -35.09 2.67
C ARG A 235 -12.63 -36.39 2.73
N TYR A 236 -12.96 -36.86 3.94
CA TYR A 236 -13.55 -38.17 4.22
C TYR A 236 -12.72 -39.35 3.66
N VAL A 237 -11.43 -39.10 3.44
CA VAL A 237 -10.42 -40.08 3.03
C VAL A 237 -9.19 -39.83 3.90
N ASP A 238 -8.59 -40.91 4.39
CA ASP A 238 -7.33 -40.87 5.13
C ASP A 238 -6.19 -40.55 4.15
N GLU A 239 -5.67 -39.31 4.20
CA GLU A 239 -4.65 -38.81 3.28
C GLU A 239 -3.34 -39.61 3.36
N GLU A 240 -3.02 -40.20 4.50
CA GLU A 240 -1.79 -41.00 4.68
C GLU A 240 -1.89 -42.39 4.07
N LYS A 241 -3.12 -42.92 3.94
CA LYS A 241 -3.39 -44.25 3.36
C LYS A 241 -3.80 -44.21 1.90
N CYS A 242 -4.25 -43.06 1.41
CA CYS A 242 -4.65 -42.89 0.02
C CYS A 242 -3.45 -43.03 -0.92
N ASN A 243 -3.53 -43.95 -1.88
CA ASN A 243 -2.48 -44.18 -2.87
C ASN A 243 -2.80 -43.53 -4.25
N LEU A 244 -3.87 -42.74 -4.35
CA LEU A 244 -4.30 -42.05 -5.57
C LEU A 244 -4.55 -42.99 -6.77
N CYS A 245 -4.96 -44.24 -6.54
CA CYS A 245 -5.18 -45.22 -7.62
C CYS A 245 -6.44 -44.97 -8.48
N GLY A 246 -7.43 -44.25 -7.96
CA GLY A 246 -8.70 -43.98 -8.66
C GLY A 246 -9.69 -45.16 -8.70
N GLU A 247 -9.37 -46.31 -8.12
CA GLU A 247 -10.27 -47.48 -8.16
C GLU A 247 -11.61 -47.23 -7.44
N CYS A 248 -11.61 -46.40 -6.38
CA CYS A 248 -12.84 -46.04 -5.68
C CYS A 248 -13.84 -45.25 -6.54
N GLU A 249 -13.37 -44.52 -7.55
CA GLU A 249 -14.23 -43.73 -8.44
C GLU A 249 -15.04 -44.63 -9.38
N LYS A 250 -14.45 -45.74 -9.83
CA LYS A 250 -15.10 -46.70 -10.75
C LYS A 250 -16.29 -47.41 -10.11
N GLU A 251 -16.22 -47.62 -8.79
CA GLU A 251 -17.28 -48.27 -8.00
C GLU A 251 -18.33 -47.27 -7.49
N CYS A 252 -18.16 -45.97 -7.75
CA CYS A 252 -19.07 -44.94 -7.26
C CYS A 252 -20.41 -44.99 -8.02
N PRO A 253 -21.56 -45.15 -7.33
CA PRO A 253 -22.87 -45.25 -7.99
C PRO A 253 -23.54 -43.89 -8.28
N VAL A 254 -22.88 -42.77 -7.94
CA VAL A 254 -23.36 -41.40 -8.11
C VAL A 254 -22.41 -40.56 -8.96
#